data_AF-A0AAD4HRG1-F1
#
_entry.id   AF-A0AAD4HRG1-F1
#
_cell.length_a   1.000
_cell.length_b   1.000
_cell.length_c   1.000
_cell.angle_alpha   90.00
_cell.angle_beta   90.00
_cell.angle_gamma   90.00
#
_symmetry.space_group_name_H-M   'P 1'
#
loop_
_entity.id
_entity.type
_entity.pdbx_description
1 polymer ?
#
loop_
_entity_poly.entity_id
_entity_poly.type
_entity_poly.pdbx_seq_one_letter_code
_entity_poly.pdbx_strand_id
1 'polypeptide(L)'
;MSNNPIPIVDFTPFLDKSAKQQAADQLLGSFKSAGFVYITNFGIPAGEVQEMFDWEKEIQYSDSGDEFTIAPPSMKESFECGSEDNDFMPNIWLPDGVLPGFNEACLSFFWKCHEVHQ
;
A
#
# COMPACT_ATOMS: atom_id res chain seq x y z
N MET A 1 -21.53 -10.17 -19.63
CA MET A 1 -20.84 -10.14 -18.33
C MET A 1 -19.37 -10.40 -18.61
N SER A 2 -18.47 -9.46 -18.34
CA SER A 2 -17.04 -9.66 -18.54
C SER A 2 -16.54 -10.72 -17.58
N ASN A 3 -15.95 -11.79 -18.11
CA ASN A 3 -15.29 -12.80 -17.30
C ASN A 3 -14.01 -12.16 -16.74
N ASN A 4 -14.03 -11.66 -15.49
CA ASN A 4 -12.85 -11.07 -14.88
C ASN A 4 -11.82 -12.18 -14.68
N PRO A 5 -10.64 -12.14 -15.34
CA PRO A 5 -9.66 -13.21 -15.24
C PRO A 5 -8.98 -13.26 -13.86
N ILE A 6 -9.10 -12.20 -13.06
CA ILE A 6 -8.46 -12.09 -11.74
C ILE A 6 -9.49 -12.42 -10.64
N PRO A 7 -9.24 -13.45 -9.81
CA PRO A 7 -10.13 -13.78 -8.69
C PRO A 7 -10.24 -12.65 -7.66
N ILE A 8 -11.42 -12.56 -7.05
CA ILE A 8 -11.69 -11.69 -5.89
C ILE A 8 -11.90 -12.59 -4.68
N VAL A 9 -11.17 -12.37 -3.60
CA VAL A 9 -11.22 -13.18 -2.37
C VAL A 9 -11.64 -12.30 -1.19
N ASP A 10 -12.69 -12.70 -0.47
CA ASP A 10 -13.05 -12.12 0.82
C ASP A 10 -12.17 -12.70 1.92
N PHE A 11 -11.41 -11.83 2.59
CA PHE A 11 -10.45 -12.23 3.62
C PHE A 11 -11.04 -12.32 5.02
N THR A 12 -12.29 -11.87 5.22
CA THR A 12 -12.97 -11.92 6.54
C THR A 12 -12.87 -13.29 7.20
N PRO A 13 -13.16 -14.43 6.51
CA PRO A 13 -13.13 -15.75 7.14
C PRO A 13 -11.74 -16.22 7.56
N PHE A 14 -10.69 -15.61 7.00
CA PHE A 14 -9.31 -15.84 7.42
C PHE A 14 -9.00 -15.08 8.71
N LEU A 15 -9.40 -13.81 8.79
CA LEU A 15 -9.16 -12.93 9.93
C LEU A 15 -9.96 -13.34 11.17
N ASP A 16 -11.26 -13.61 11.02
CA ASP A 16 -12.15 -14.00 12.12
C ASP A 16 -12.07 -15.50 12.50
N LYS A 17 -11.30 -16.26 11.71
CA LYS A 17 -11.06 -17.71 11.86
C LYS A 17 -12.30 -18.59 11.63
N SER A 18 -13.40 -18.07 11.11
CA SER A 18 -14.64 -18.81 10.85
C SER A 18 -14.47 -19.88 9.77
N ALA A 19 -13.66 -19.63 8.74
CA ALA A 19 -13.36 -20.58 7.67
C ALA A 19 -11.94 -20.40 7.11
N LYS A 20 -10.95 -20.31 8.01
CA LYS A 20 -9.56 -19.92 7.67
C LYS A 20 -8.95 -20.75 6.53
N GLN A 21 -9.08 -22.08 6.56
CA GLN A 21 -8.51 -22.95 5.53
C GLN A 21 -9.13 -22.69 4.15
N GLN A 22 -10.44 -22.51 4.08
CA GLN A 22 -11.14 -22.27 2.82
C GLN A 22 -10.71 -20.93 2.19
N ALA A 23 -10.59 -19.87 2.99
CA ALA A 23 -10.09 -18.57 2.50
C ALA A 23 -8.63 -18.68 2.02
N ALA A 24 -7.77 -19.40 2.75
CA ALA A 24 -6.39 -19.66 2.36
C ALA A 24 -6.28 -20.45 1.05
N ASP A 25 -7.12 -21.47 0.86
CA ASP A 25 -7.15 -22.28 -0.36
C ASP A 25 -7.57 -21.45 -1.58
N GLN A 26 -8.55 -20.55 -1.42
CA GLN A 26 -8.98 -19.63 -2.47
C GLN A 26 -7.87 -18.63 -2.84
N LEU A 27 -7.21 -18.04 -1.85
CA LEU A 27 -6.10 -17.12 -2.06
C LEU A 27 -4.94 -17.82 -2.79
N LEU A 28 -4.53 -19.00 -2.32
CA LEU A 28 -3.47 -19.78 -2.94
C LEU A 28 -3.84 -20.22 -4.36
N GLY A 29 -5.09 -20.63 -4.58
CA GLY A 29 -5.60 -21.00 -5.90
C GLY A 29 -5.53 -19.83 -6.90
N SER A 30 -5.77 -18.61 -6.42
CA SER A 30 -5.69 -17.38 -7.22
C SER A 30 -4.26 -17.12 -7.71
N PHE A 31 -3.27 -17.23 -6.81
CA PHE A 31 -1.86 -17.11 -7.18
C PHE A 31 -1.39 -18.21 -8.14
N LYS A 32 -1.84 -19.45 -7.95
CA LYS A 32 -1.48 -20.58 -8.83
C LYS A 32 -2.07 -20.48 -10.25
N SER A 33 -3.19 -19.77 -10.42
CA SER A 33 -3.91 -19.71 -11.69
C SER A 33 -3.67 -18.41 -12.46
N ALA A 34 -3.87 -17.26 -11.82
CA ALA A 34 -3.76 -15.95 -12.44
C ALA A 34 -2.44 -15.23 -12.08
N GLY A 35 -1.79 -15.62 -10.97
CA GLY A 35 -0.65 -14.89 -10.40
C GLY A 35 -1.04 -13.61 -9.66
N PHE A 36 -2.30 -13.21 -9.71
CA PHE A 36 -2.87 -12.02 -9.09
C PHE A 36 -4.19 -12.33 -8.39
N VAL A 37 -4.56 -11.48 -7.44
CA VAL A 37 -5.80 -11.58 -6.67
C VAL A 37 -6.24 -10.17 -6.26
N TYR A 38 -7.54 -9.90 -6.28
CA TYR A 38 -8.12 -8.79 -5.53
C TYR A 38 -8.58 -9.30 -4.17
N ILE A 39 -8.21 -8.61 -3.10
CA ILE A 39 -8.62 -8.98 -1.74
C ILE A 39 -9.60 -7.93 -1.22
N THR A 40 -10.73 -8.38 -0.66
CA THR A 40 -11.67 -7.52 0.07
C THR A 40 -11.63 -7.85 1.56
N ASN A 41 -11.96 -6.88 2.40
CA ASN A 41 -12.00 -7.05 3.86
C ASN A 41 -10.66 -7.55 4.45
N PHE A 42 -9.54 -7.01 3.94
CA PHE A 42 -8.18 -7.40 4.29
C PHE A 42 -7.71 -6.90 5.67
N GLY A 43 -8.56 -6.20 6.41
CA GLY A 43 -8.31 -5.83 7.81
C GLY A 43 -7.89 -4.38 8.05
N ILE A 44 -7.59 -3.61 7.00
CA ILE A 44 -7.31 -2.17 7.14
C ILE A 44 -8.61 -1.38 6.90
N PRO A 45 -9.02 -0.50 7.83
CA PRO A 45 -10.18 0.36 7.66
C PRO A 45 -10.03 1.28 6.43
N ALA A 46 -11.12 1.45 5.67
CA ALA A 46 -11.11 2.27 4.46
C ALA A 46 -10.72 3.74 4.70
N GLY A 47 -11.03 4.29 5.89
CA GLY A 47 -10.65 5.65 6.25
C GLY A 47 -9.13 5.86 6.33
N GLU A 48 -8.39 4.83 6.75
CA GLU A 48 -6.93 4.90 6.85
C GLU A 48 -6.26 4.75 5.49
N VAL A 49 -6.82 3.91 4.61
CA VAL A 49 -6.41 3.84 3.21
C VAL A 49 -6.66 5.18 2.52
N GLN A 50 -7.82 5.80 2.77
CA GLN A 50 -8.16 7.12 2.20
C GLN A 50 -7.24 8.22 2.72
N GLU A 51 -6.92 8.23 4.02
CA GLU A 51 -5.96 9.16 4.61
C GLU A 51 -4.61 9.08 3.89
N MET A 52 -4.14 7.87 3.58
CA MET A 52 -2.86 7.69 2.88
C MET A 52 -2.91 8.18 1.42
N PHE A 53 -4.05 8.01 0.73
CA PHE A 53 -4.27 8.63 -0.59
C PHE A 53 -4.36 10.15 -0.55
N ASP A 54 -4.77 10.73 0.57
CA ASP A 54 -4.82 12.18 0.73
C ASP A 54 -3.39 12.73 0.96
N TRP A 55 -2.60 12.06 1.79
CA TRP A 55 -1.16 12.36 1.94
C TRP A 55 -0.37 12.23 0.63
N GLU A 56 -0.67 11.22 -0.21
CA GLU A 56 -0.06 11.07 -1.55
C GLU A 56 -0.27 12.32 -2.42
N LYS A 57 -1.48 12.90 -2.37
CA LYS A 57 -1.77 14.12 -3.12
C LYS A 57 -0.98 15.30 -2.57
N GLU A 58 -0.94 15.46 -1.25
CA GLU A 58 -0.24 16.57 -0.62
C GLU A 58 1.27 16.56 -0.95
N ILE A 59 1.92 15.39 -0.89
CA ILE A 59 3.35 15.29 -1.26
C ILE A 59 3.58 15.66 -2.73
N GLN A 60 2.76 15.15 -3.65
CA GLN A 60 2.88 15.44 -5.09
C GLN A 60 2.70 16.93 -5.41
N TYR A 61 1.82 17.65 -4.70
CA TYR A 61 1.67 19.09 -4.88
C TYR A 61 2.82 19.89 -4.24
N SER A 62 3.40 19.40 -3.14
CA SER A 62 4.48 20.07 -2.41
C SER A 62 5.82 20.08 -3.15
N ASP A 63 6.11 19.06 -3.99
CA ASP A 63 7.41 18.89 -4.68
C ASP A 63 7.45 19.53 -6.10
N SER A 64 6.34 20.10 -6.57
CA SER A 64 6.20 20.60 -7.95
C SER A 64 6.99 21.88 -8.30
N GLY A 65 8.00 22.25 -7.50
CA GLY A 65 8.74 23.52 -7.57
C GLY A 65 10.04 23.54 -8.37
N ASP A 66 10.67 22.39 -8.68
CA ASP A 66 11.98 22.35 -9.33
C ASP A 66 11.91 21.79 -10.77
N GLU A 67 12.10 22.69 -11.74
CA GLU A 67 12.17 22.36 -13.16
C GLU A 67 13.55 21.77 -13.50
N PHE A 68 13.69 20.44 -13.45
CA PHE A 68 14.81 19.74 -14.11
C PHE A 68 14.30 18.88 -15.27
N THR A 69 14.30 19.48 -16.46
CA THR A 69 14.04 18.80 -17.72
C THR A 69 15.22 17.89 -18.09
N ILE A 70 14.96 16.64 -18.51
CA ILE A 70 15.53 15.93 -19.69
C ILE A 70 14.93 14.50 -19.76
N ALA A 71 14.44 14.13 -20.97
CA ALA A 71 13.69 12.93 -21.40
C ALA A 71 12.18 12.97 -21.10
N PRO A 72 11.26 12.49 -21.98
CA PRO A 72 9.83 12.44 -21.68
C PRO A 72 9.60 11.36 -20.60
N PRO A 73 9.56 11.72 -19.32
CA PRO A 73 9.58 10.74 -18.25
C PRO A 73 8.15 10.21 -18.09
N SER A 74 7.96 9.05 -17.47
CA SER A 74 6.61 8.69 -17.01
C SER A 74 6.03 9.87 -16.23
N MET A 75 4.78 10.26 -16.48
CA MET A 75 4.05 11.26 -15.66
C MET A 75 3.73 10.70 -14.25
N LYS A 76 4.64 9.91 -13.70
CA LYS A 76 4.57 9.22 -12.43
C LYS A 76 5.77 9.64 -11.61
N GLU A 77 5.47 10.02 -10.38
CA GLU A 77 6.41 10.23 -9.29
C GLU A 77 6.19 9.13 -8.23
N SER A 78 7.15 8.94 -7.33
CA SER A 78 7.03 7.95 -6.25
C SER A 78 7.85 8.36 -5.03
N PHE A 79 7.25 8.21 -3.86
CA PHE A 79 7.91 8.25 -2.56
C PHE A 79 7.94 6.84 -1.96
N GLU A 80 9.07 6.43 -1.40
CA GLU A 80 9.27 5.10 -0.83
C GLU A 80 9.47 5.17 0.68
N CYS A 81 8.71 4.35 1.42
CA CYS A 81 8.82 4.19 2.87
C CYS A 81 9.04 2.71 3.20
N GLY A 82 10.07 2.43 3.99
CA GLY A 82 10.43 1.13 4.54
C GLY A 82 10.39 1.12 6.07
N SER A 83 10.92 0.03 6.65
CA SER A 83 11.00 -0.13 8.10
C SER A 83 12.10 0.75 8.70
N GLU A 84 11.78 1.46 9.79
CA GLU A 84 12.76 2.21 10.60
C GLU A 84 13.74 1.30 11.36
N ASP A 85 13.45 0.01 11.48
CA ASP A 85 14.34 -0.95 12.15
C ASP A 85 15.51 -1.40 11.26
N ASN A 86 15.59 -0.90 10.01
CA ASN A 86 16.65 -1.24 9.07
C ASN A 86 17.77 -0.20 9.05
N ASP A 87 18.74 -0.36 9.95
CA ASP A 87 19.92 0.51 10.05
C ASP A 87 20.78 0.55 8.78
N PHE A 88 20.68 -0.46 7.90
CA PHE A 88 21.45 -0.51 6.65
C PHE A 88 20.79 0.28 5.51
N MET A 89 19.47 0.43 5.54
CA MET A 89 18.68 1.18 4.56
C MET A 89 17.64 2.05 5.29
N PRO A 90 18.07 3.12 5.97
CA PRO A 90 17.15 4.01 6.64
C PRO A 90 16.28 4.76 5.62
N ASN A 91 15.09 5.18 6.03
CA ASN A 91 14.22 6.01 5.21
C ASN A 91 14.83 7.38 4.93
N ILE A 92 14.58 7.90 3.72
CA ILE A 92 14.96 9.26 3.33
C ILE A 92 13.71 10.13 3.44
N TRP A 93 13.58 10.84 4.55
CA TRP A 93 12.42 11.68 4.83
C TRP A 93 12.55 13.08 4.20
N LEU A 94 11.39 13.72 4.02
CA LEU A 94 11.32 15.14 3.65
C LEU A 94 11.98 16.01 4.73
N PRO A 95 12.52 17.19 4.37
CA PRO A 95 13.03 18.13 5.36
C PRO A 95 11.97 18.53 6.39
N ASP A 96 12.42 18.82 7.61
CA ASP A 96 11.56 19.24 8.70
C ASP A 96 10.68 20.44 8.31
N GLY A 97 9.39 20.35 8.60
CA GLY A 97 8.42 21.42 8.36
C GLY A 97 7.85 21.51 6.95
N VAL A 98 8.35 20.72 5.98
CA VAL A 98 7.79 20.66 4.62
C VAL A 98 6.38 20.08 4.65
N LEU A 99 6.20 18.95 5.34
CA LEU A 99 4.91 18.29 5.48
C LEU A 99 4.77 17.63 6.87
N PRO A 100 4.44 18.43 7.91
CA PRO A 100 4.35 17.93 9.29
C PRO A 100 3.33 16.79 9.44
N GLY A 101 3.73 15.69 10.08
CA GLY A 101 2.87 14.51 10.30
C GLY A 101 2.94 13.44 9.20
N PHE A 102 3.59 13.74 8.07
CA PHE A 102 3.69 12.81 6.94
C PHE A 102 4.50 11.56 7.27
N ASN A 103 5.67 11.73 7.90
CA ASN A 103 6.55 10.61 8.25
C ASN A 103 5.84 9.64 9.21
N GLU A 104 5.13 10.17 10.20
CA GLU A 104 4.35 9.40 11.15
C GLU A 104 3.19 8.64 10.48
N ALA A 105 2.50 9.28 9.53
CA ALA A 105 1.45 8.64 8.74
C ALA A 105 2.00 7.49 7.87
N CYS A 106 3.12 7.71 7.16
CA CYS A 106 3.79 6.69 6.37
C CYS A 106 4.20 5.48 7.21
N LEU A 107 4.79 5.70 8.39
CA LEU A 107 5.22 4.61 9.27
C LEU A 107 4.03 3.87 9.89
N SER A 108 3.00 4.60 10.32
CA SER A 108 1.75 4.00 10.81
C SER A 108 1.12 3.09 9.77
N PHE A 109 1.05 3.54 8.51
CA PHE A 109 0.48 2.76 7.42
C PHE A 109 1.37 1.59 6.99
N PHE A 110 2.70 1.76 6.98
CA PHE A 110 3.66 0.69 6.71
C PHE A 110 3.46 -0.49 7.67
N TRP A 111 3.38 -0.22 8.97
CA TRP A 111 3.22 -1.27 9.97
C TRP A 111 1.86 -1.97 9.91
N LYS A 112 0.79 -1.26 9.53
CA LYS A 112 -0.52 -1.90 9.27
C LYS A 112 -0.48 -2.82 8.06
N CYS A 113 0.17 -2.40 6.97
CA CYS A 113 0.42 -3.28 5.83
C CYS A 113 1.26 -4.49 6.22
N HIS A 114 2.25 -4.30 7.11
CA HIS A 114 3.07 -5.37 7.64
C HIS A 114 2.24 -6.39 8.45
N GLU A 115 1.32 -5.93 9.30
CA GLU A 115 0.41 -6.81 10.06
C GLU A 115 -0.47 -7.68 9.15
N VAL A 116 -0.97 -7.13 8.03
CA VAL A 116 -1.75 -7.88 7.05
C VAL A 116 -0.92 -8.94 6.32
N HIS A 117 0.38 -8.71 6.16
CA HIS A 117 1.28 -9.63 5.46
C HIS A 117 1.61 -10.90 6.29
N GLN A 118 1.56 -10.84 7.62
CA GLN A 118 1.94 -11.95 8.52
C GLN A 118 0.88 -13.08 8.58
#